data_AF-A0A6N0WQX5-F1
#
_entry.id   AF-A0A6N0WQX5-F1
#
_cell.length_a   1.000
_cell.length_b   1.000
_cell.length_c   1.000
_cell.angle_alpha   90.00
_cell.angle_beta   90.00
_cell.angle_gamma   90.00
#
_symmetry.space_group_name_H-M   'P 1'
#
loop_
_entity.id
_entity.type
_entity.pdbx_description
1 polymer ?
#
loop_
_entity_poly.entity_id
_entity_poly.type
_entity_poly.pdbx_seq_one_letter_code
_entity_poly.pdbx_strand_id
1 'polypeptide(L)'
;MLRRLTALALLAFTPAAAEETAAAPDFFAAATCQPPYSVGNAQTLHEAAEKIARPDLSRLGGAVYHLPAPISRDGFTTQDILFAGSAFGMLIEGEQGR
;
A
#
# COMPACT_ATOMS: atom_id res chain seq x y z
N MET A 1 -34.77 -21.02 52.65
CA MET A 1 -33.91 -21.78 51.72
C MET A 1 -34.24 -21.34 50.30
N LEU A 2 -33.43 -20.47 49.68
CA LEU A 2 -33.31 -20.46 48.21
C LEU A 2 -31.94 -19.90 47.82
N ARG A 3 -31.32 -20.64 46.93
CA ARG A 3 -29.93 -20.63 46.50
C ARG A 3 -29.80 -19.69 45.28
N ARG A 4 -28.55 -19.21 45.04
CA ARG A 4 -27.95 -18.95 43.70
C ARG A 4 -28.41 -17.65 43.00
N LEU A 5 -27.60 -16.91 42.22
CA LEU A 5 -26.38 -17.22 41.47
C LEU A 5 -25.39 -16.04 41.43
N THR A 6 -24.11 -16.41 41.42
CA THR A 6 -22.92 -15.63 41.08
C THR A 6 -23.05 -14.99 39.69
N ALA A 7 -22.88 -13.66 39.58
CA ALA A 7 -22.80 -12.97 38.30
C ALA A 7 -21.41 -13.17 37.70
N LEU A 8 -21.32 -14.03 36.67
CA LEU A 8 -20.12 -14.20 35.86
C LEU A 8 -20.13 -13.12 34.77
N ALA A 9 -19.28 -12.10 34.93
CA ALA A 9 -19.06 -11.08 33.91
C ALA A 9 -18.40 -11.73 32.67
N LEU A 10 -19.21 -11.99 31.64
CA LEU A 10 -18.73 -12.39 30.32
C LEU A 10 -18.04 -11.18 29.68
N LEU A 11 -16.71 -11.23 29.62
CA LEU A 11 -15.87 -10.38 28.79
C LEU A 11 -16.32 -10.54 27.33
N ALA A 12 -16.96 -9.51 26.79
CA ALA A 12 -17.28 -9.41 25.38
C ALA A 12 -15.99 -9.23 24.57
N PHE A 13 -15.33 -10.33 24.22
CA PHE A 13 -14.30 -10.34 23.20
C PHE A 13 -15.00 -10.35 21.84
N THR A 14 -15.23 -9.16 21.28
CA THR A 14 -15.62 -9.02 19.89
C THR A 14 -14.35 -8.80 19.07
N PRO A 15 -13.87 -9.78 18.29
CA PRO A 15 -13.01 -9.45 17.18
C PRO A 15 -13.91 -8.76 16.15
N ALA A 16 -13.99 -7.43 16.23
CA ALA A 16 -14.35 -6.65 15.08
C ALA A 16 -13.23 -6.90 14.05
N ALA A 17 -13.42 -7.90 13.19
CA ALA A 17 -12.77 -7.93 11.91
C ALA A 17 -13.22 -6.65 11.21
N ALA A 18 -12.39 -5.63 11.28
CA ALA A 18 -12.51 -4.48 10.40
C ALA A 18 -12.35 -5.07 8.99
N GLU A 19 -13.46 -5.20 8.27
CA GLU A 19 -13.42 -5.24 6.83
C GLU A 19 -12.83 -3.90 6.39
N GLU A 20 -11.51 -3.89 6.27
CA GLU A 20 -10.76 -2.83 5.65
C GLU A 20 -11.28 -2.77 4.22
N THR A 21 -12.20 -1.82 3.99
CA THR A 21 -12.52 -1.37 2.64
C THR A 21 -11.18 -1.08 2.02
N ALA A 22 -10.72 -1.94 1.11
CA ALA A 22 -9.35 -1.93 0.62
C ALA A 22 -9.03 -0.52 0.16
N ALA A 23 -8.33 0.22 1.03
CA ALA A 23 -7.97 1.59 0.75
C ALA A 23 -7.14 1.54 -0.54
N ALA A 24 -7.30 2.54 -1.41
CA ALA A 24 -6.46 2.64 -2.58
C ALA A 24 -4.98 2.50 -2.14
N PRO A 25 -4.15 1.73 -2.87
CA PRO A 25 -2.77 1.49 -2.48
C PRO A 25 -2.04 2.82 -2.25
N ASP A 26 -1.50 3.04 -1.05
CA ASP A 26 -0.68 4.22 -0.76
C ASP A 26 0.78 3.95 -1.17
N PHE A 27 1.06 4.21 -2.45
CA PHE A 27 2.40 4.06 -3.01
C PHE A 27 3.44 4.95 -2.31
N PHE A 28 3.06 6.15 -1.88
CA PHE A 28 3.98 7.06 -1.21
C PHE A 28 4.36 6.55 0.19
N ALA A 29 3.40 6.05 0.96
CA ALA A 29 3.68 5.48 2.27
C ALA A 29 4.64 4.29 2.13
N ALA A 30 4.38 3.40 1.18
CA ALA A 30 5.24 2.27 0.88
C ALA A 30 6.67 2.68 0.48
N ALA A 31 6.82 3.74 -0.33
CA ALA A 31 8.13 4.24 -0.77
C ALA A 31 8.95 4.81 0.40
N THR A 32 8.27 5.30 1.42
CA THR A 32 8.85 5.75 2.69
C THR A 32 8.92 4.64 3.76
N CYS A 33 8.76 3.37 3.37
CA CYS A 33 8.77 2.20 4.25
C CYS A 33 7.70 2.24 5.36
N GLN A 34 6.50 2.70 5.02
CA GLN A 34 5.32 2.74 5.89
C GLN A 34 4.17 1.95 5.24
N PRO A 35 3.81 0.75 5.74
CA PRO A 35 4.46 -0.01 6.81
C PRO A 35 5.87 -0.49 6.42
N PRO A 36 6.67 -1.04 7.38
CA PRO A 36 7.95 -1.65 7.06
C PRO A 36 7.84 -2.62 5.90
N TYR A 37 8.87 -2.64 5.04
CA TYR A 37 8.89 -3.48 3.85
C TYR A 37 8.61 -4.95 4.20
N SER A 38 7.72 -5.55 3.43
CA SER A 38 7.51 -6.99 3.38
C SER A 38 7.20 -7.41 1.96
N VAL A 39 7.54 -8.66 1.62
CA VAL A 39 7.23 -9.23 0.30
C VAL A 39 5.72 -9.20 0.04
N GLY A 40 4.90 -9.48 1.06
CA GLY A 40 3.44 -9.43 0.94
C GLY A 40 2.94 -8.03 0.59
N ASN A 41 3.43 -6.98 1.27
CA ASN A 41 3.04 -5.61 0.93
C ASN A 41 3.50 -5.21 -0.49
N ALA A 42 4.73 -5.56 -0.87
CA ALA A 42 5.24 -5.30 -2.22
C ALA A 42 4.39 -5.98 -3.30
N GLN A 43 3.95 -7.21 -3.05
CA GLN A 43 3.06 -7.95 -3.93
C GLN A 43 1.68 -7.28 -4.03
N THR A 44 1.07 -6.88 -2.92
CA THR A 44 -0.21 -6.16 -2.91
C THR A 44 -0.13 -4.87 -3.73
N LEU A 45 0.95 -4.10 -3.59
CA LEU A 45 1.18 -2.88 -4.36
C LEU A 45 1.36 -3.18 -5.85
N HIS A 46 2.09 -4.24 -6.19
CA HIS A 46 2.29 -4.67 -7.57
C HIS A 46 0.97 -5.06 -8.24
N GLU A 47 0.17 -5.92 -7.59
CA GLU A 47 -1.15 -6.32 -8.08
C GLU A 47 -2.10 -5.12 -8.21
N ALA A 48 -1.96 -4.12 -7.34
CA ALA A 48 -2.75 -2.89 -7.44
C ALA A 48 -2.31 -2.00 -8.61
N ALA A 49 -1.01 -1.92 -8.91
CA ALA A 49 -0.49 -1.21 -10.08
C ALA A 49 -0.91 -1.89 -11.41
N GLU A 50 -0.85 -3.23 -11.48
CA GLU A 50 -1.27 -4.01 -12.67
C GLU A 50 -2.75 -3.80 -13.03
N LYS A 51 -3.60 -3.52 -12.04
CA LYS A 51 -5.04 -3.26 -12.28
C LYS A 51 -5.29 -1.92 -12.97
N ILE A 52 -4.35 -0.98 -12.90
CA ILE A 52 -4.56 0.41 -13.35
C ILE A 52 -3.60 0.86 -14.46
N ALA A 53 -2.51 0.13 -14.68
CA ALA A 53 -1.50 0.47 -15.68
C ALA A 53 -0.85 -0.78 -16.28
N ARG A 54 -0.36 -0.66 -17.52
CA ARG A 54 0.50 -1.69 -18.12
C ARG A 54 1.96 -1.40 -17.78
N PRO A 55 2.78 -2.44 -17.51
CA PRO A 55 4.19 -2.24 -17.26
C PRO A 55 4.95 -1.85 -18.53
N ASP A 56 5.81 -0.85 -18.42
CA ASP A 56 6.91 -0.57 -19.32
C ASP A 56 8.17 -1.31 -18.85
N LEU A 57 8.62 -2.26 -19.67
CA LEU A 57 9.81 -3.09 -19.42
C LEU A 57 11.03 -2.62 -20.23
N SER A 58 10.91 -1.51 -20.98
CA SER A 58 12.00 -0.99 -21.80
C SER A 58 13.18 -0.48 -20.95
N ARG A 59 12.94 -0.15 -19.68
CA ARG A 59 13.97 0.26 -18.73
C ARG A 59 14.63 -0.98 -18.13
N LEU A 60 15.82 -1.31 -18.64
CA LEU A 60 16.66 -2.41 -18.16
C LEU A 60 16.80 -2.33 -16.63
N GLY A 61 16.19 -3.28 -15.91
CA GLY A 61 16.29 -3.40 -14.46
C GLY A 61 14.97 -3.32 -13.68
N GLY A 62 13.83 -3.01 -14.31
CA GLY A 62 12.54 -3.05 -13.63
C GLY A 62 11.32 -2.83 -14.52
N ALA A 63 10.14 -3.01 -13.95
CA ALA A 63 8.86 -2.68 -14.54
C ALA A 63 8.40 -1.31 -14.04
N VAL A 64 8.16 -0.38 -14.98
CA VAL A 64 7.63 0.94 -14.68
C VAL A 64 6.14 0.97 -15.00
N TYR A 65 5.31 1.31 -14.03
CA TYR A 65 3.87 1.48 -14.19
C TYR A 65 3.56 2.97 -14.22
N HIS A 66 3.19 3.47 -15.39
CA HIS A 66 2.71 4.84 -15.57
C HIS A 66 1.23 4.93 -15.17
N LEU A 67 0.95 5.62 -14.07
CA LEU A 67 -0.38 5.73 -13.49
C LEU A 67 -1.30 6.61 -14.35
N PRO A 68 -2.62 6.34 -14.38
CA PRO A 68 -3.57 7.12 -15.18
C PRO A 68 -3.70 8.59 -14.74
N ALA A 69 -3.31 8.90 -13.50
CA ALA A 69 -3.25 10.26 -12.97
C ALA A 69 -2.04 10.41 -12.04
N PRO A 70 -1.44 11.61 -11.95
CA PRO A 70 -0.35 11.86 -11.02
C PRO A 70 -0.84 11.84 -9.57
N ILE A 71 0.06 11.47 -8.66
CA ILE A 71 -0.15 11.50 -7.21
C ILE A 71 0.85 12.52 -6.64
N SER A 72 0.37 13.37 -5.74
CA SER A 72 1.22 14.36 -5.06
C SER A 72 1.13 14.22 -3.54
N ARG A 73 2.28 14.25 -2.85
CA ARG A 73 2.39 14.25 -1.39
C ARG A 73 3.63 15.02 -0.94
N ASP A 74 3.48 15.85 0.09
CA ASP A 74 4.60 16.57 0.73
C ASP A 74 5.43 17.44 -0.24
N GLY A 75 4.79 17.98 -1.28
CA GLY A 75 5.45 18.79 -2.31
C GLY A 75 6.14 17.99 -3.42
N PHE A 76 6.06 16.66 -3.38
CA PHE A 76 6.54 15.77 -4.43
C PHE A 76 5.38 15.29 -5.30
N THR A 77 5.61 15.18 -6.61
CA THR A 77 4.69 14.59 -7.57
C THR A 77 5.33 13.37 -8.22
N THR A 78 4.55 12.34 -8.45
CA THR A 78 4.95 11.15 -9.21
C THR A 78 3.79 10.67 -10.07
N GLN A 79 4.12 10.07 -11.21
CA GLN A 79 3.17 9.32 -12.03
C GLN A 79 3.70 7.92 -12.37
N ASP A 80 4.90 7.57 -11.88
CA ASP A 80 5.59 6.35 -12.27
C ASP A 80 5.99 5.54 -11.03
N ILE A 81 5.52 4.29 -10.99
CA ILE A 81 5.87 3.32 -9.95
C ILE A 81 6.86 2.32 -10.52
N LEU A 82 7.95 2.03 -9.80
CA LEU A 82 9.00 1.10 -10.21
C LEU A 82 8.95 -0.17 -9.35
N PHE A 83 8.93 -1.32 -10.01
CA PHE A 83 9.19 -2.63 -9.41
C PHE A 83 10.44 -3.25 -10.03
N ALA A 84 11.43 -3.61 -9.20
CA ALA A 84 12.70 -4.17 -9.66
C ALA A 84 13.11 -5.36 -8.79
N GLY A 85 12.79 -6.58 -9.23
CA GLY A 85 12.92 -7.76 -8.39
C GLY A 85 12.01 -7.65 -7.17
N SER A 86 12.60 -7.65 -5.96
CA SER A 86 11.86 -7.39 -4.71
C SER A 86 11.88 -5.92 -4.29
N ALA A 87 12.46 -5.03 -5.08
CA ALA A 87 12.49 -3.61 -4.78
C ALA A 87 11.22 -2.92 -5.27
N PHE A 88 10.76 -1.94 -4.50
CA PHE A 88 9.66 -1.03 -4.81
C PHE A 88 10.18 0.41 -4.72
N GLY A 89 9.74 1.27 -5.62
CA GLY A 89 10.01 2.70 -5.57
C GLY A 89 9.06 3.51 -6.43
N MET A 90 9.19 4.84 -6.38
CA MET A 90 8.46 5.78 -7.23
C MET A 90 9.45 6.72 -7.89
N LEU A 91 9.17 7.15 -9.11
CA LEU A 91 9.97 8.18 -9.78
C LEU A 91 9.34 9.54 -9.48
N ILE A 92 10.00 10.33 -8.64
CA ILE A 92 9.58 11.69 -8.36
C ILE A 92 9.93 12.59 -9.54
N GLU A 93 9.03 13.49 -9.91
CA GLU A 93 9.29 14.54 -10.90
C GLU A 93 10.48 15.40 -10.45
N GLY A 94 11.52 15.43 -11.28
CA GLY A 94 12.66 16.32 -11.05
C GLY A 94 12.37 17.74 -11.54
N GLU A 95 13.05 18.72 -10.95
CA GLU A 95 13.15 20.06 -11.53
C GLU A 95 13.70 19.96 -12.96
N GLN A 96 12.97 20.48 -13.95
CA GLN A 96 13.55 20.66 -15.29
C GLN A 96 14.59 21.78 -15.20
N GLY A 97 15.87 21.39 -15.15
CA GLY A 97 16.98 22.34 -15.18
C GLY A 97 16.84 23.27 -16.38
N ARG A 98 16.83 24.58 -16.12
CA ARG A 98 16.86 25.63 -17.14
C ARG A 98 18.26 25.80 -17.73
#